data_AF-A0A2E2D847-F1
#
_entry.id   AF-A0A2E2D847-F1
#
_cell.length_a   1.000
_cell.length_b   1.000
_cell.length_c   1.000
_cell.angle_alpha   90.00
_cell.angle_beta   90.00
_cell.angle_gamma   90.00
#
_symmetry.space_group_name_H-M   'P 1'
#
loop_
_entity.id
_entity.type
_entity.pdbx_description
1 polymer ?
#
loop_
_entity_poly.entity_id
_entity_poly.type
_entity_poly.pdbx_seq_one_letter_code
_entity_poly.pdbx_strand_id
1 'polypeptide(L)'
;MKTAIRLFSVLLSIAYPFIVFWGLHSNHYQTLIVFLGLLLLSRFWLATLWQERLMLTLMVALLVSLVLFSETSTALKLYPVMINLSLFTVFVMSLHAKESVIEKLAKLREPDLPAEGIAYTRKVTIAWSVFFLLNATIAFITVFFMSSQAWMLYNGVIAYVLIAVMFSVEWLIRQRVRRQ
;
A
#
# COMPACT_ATOMS: atom_id res chain seq x y z
N MET A 1 1.79 -14.62 -25.31
CA MET A 1 0.86 -13.95 -24.37
C MET A 1 1.56 -12.95 -23.43
N LYS A 2 2.58 -13.33 -22.65
CA LYS A 2 3.25 -12.40 -21.69
C LYS A 2 3.83 -11.14 -22.34
N THR A 3 4.38 -11.23 -23.55
CA THR A 3 4.93 -10.08 -24.31
C THR A 3 3.86 -9.07 -24.70
N ALA A 4 2.68 -9.55 -25.12
CA ALA A 4 1.55 -8.69 -25.48
C ALA A 4 0.99 -7.95 -24.25
N ILE A 5 0.87 -8.63 -23.10
CA ILE A 5 0.42 -8.01 -21.84
C ILE A 5 1.45 -6.99 -21.33
N ARG A 6 2.75 -7.24 -21.55
CA ARG A 6 3.83 -6.31 -21.19
C ARG A 6 3.80 -5.05 -22.06
N LEU A 7 3.64 -5.21 -23.38
CA LEU A 7 3.46 -4.08 -24.31
C LEU A 7 2.20 -3.26 -23.98
N PHE A 8 1.09 -3.95 -23.70
CA PHE A 8 -0.15 -3.31 -23.27
C PHE A 8 0.05 -2.49 -21.99
N SER A 9 0.72 -3.04 -20.98
CA SER A 9 0.99 -2.35 -19.71
C SER A 9 1.92 -1.15 -19.86
N VAL A 10 2.89 -1.22 -20.78
CA VAL A 10 3.77 -0.08 -21.11
C VAL A 10 2.99 1.03 -21.79
N LEU A 11 2.19 0.70 -22.81
CA LEU A 11 1.32 1.65 -23.49
C LEU A 11 0.34 2.33 -22.52
N LEU A 12 -0.25 1.55 -21.60
CA LEU A 12 -1.12 2.07 -20.54
C LEU A 12 -0.38 3.01 -19.59
N SER A 13 0.88 2.70 -19.25
CA SER A 13 1.71 3.54 -18.37
C SER A 13 2.13 4.85 -19.05
N ILE A 14 2.32 4.84 -20.37
CA ILE A 14 2.60 6.05 -21.17
C ILE A 14 1.34 6.91 -21.32
N ALA A 15 0.17 6.29 -21.44
CA ALA A 15 -1.10 6.99 -21.55
C ALA A 15 -1.58 7.61 -20.22
N TYR A 16 -1.05 7.15 -19.08
CA TYR A 16 -1.43 7.59 -17.73
C TYR A 16 -1.49 9.12 -17.54
N PRO A 17 -0.47 9.92 -17.90
CA PRO A 17 -0.47 11.37 -17.64
C PRO A 17 -1.58 12.10 -18.39
N PHE A 18 -1.87 11.68 -19.63
CA PHE A 18 -2.92 12.26 -20.48
C PHE A 18 -4.32 11.93 -19.96
N ILE A 19 -4.51 10.71 -19.48
CA ILE A 19 -5.79 10.24 -18.91
C ILE A 19 -6.05 10.88 -17.55
N VAL A 20 -4.99 11.09 -16.75
CA VAL A 20 -5.07 11.84 -15.49
C VAL A 20 -5.45 13.29 -15.74
N PHE A 21 -4.75 13.94 -16.67
CA PHE A 21 -5.02 15.33 -17.03
C PHE A 21 -6.46 15.53 -17.53
N TRP A 22 -6.92 14.63 -18.41
CA TRP A 22 -8.28 14.67 -18.93
C TRP A 22 -9.34 14.37 -17.85
N GLY A 23 -9.16 13.32 -17.05
CA GLY A 23 -10.11 12.95 -16.00
C GLY A 23 -10.25 13.99 -14.89
N LEU A 24 -9.18 14.73 -14.57
CA LEU A 24 -9.21 15.86 -13.63
C LEU A 24 -9.97 17.07 -14.20
N HIS A 25 -9.90 17.32 -15.51
CA HIS A 25 -10.60 18.45 -16.15
C HIS A 25 -12.08 18.16 -16.46
N SER A 26 -12.44 16.89 -16.62
CA SER A 26 -13.79 16.50 -17.04
C SER A 26 -14.73 16.11 -15.89
N ASN A 27 -14.31 16.12 -14.62
CA ASN A 27 -15.07 15.54 -13.49
C ASN A 27 -15.42 14.05 -13.65
N HIS A 28 -14.71 13.32 -14.52
CA HIS A 28 -14.93 11.90 -14.78
C HIS A 28 -13.91 11.03 -14.03
N TYR A 29 -13.83 11.22 -12.71
CA TYR A 29 -12.90 10.50 -11.82
C TYR A 29 -13.07 8.98 -11.90
N GLN A 30 -14.29 8.53 -12.18
CA GLN A 30 -14.64 7.12 -12.36
C GLN A 30 -13.84 6.48 -13.52
N THR A 31 -13.66 7.18 -14.63
CA THR A 31 -12.94 6.68 -15.81
C THR A 31 -11.44 6.49 -15.53
N LEU A 32 -10.85 7.41 -14.78
CA LEU A 32 -9.44 7.41 -14.40
C LEU A 32 -9.11 6.23 -13.47
N ILE A 33 -10.02 5.91 -12.55
CA ILE A 33 -9.84 4.79 -11.61
C ILE A 33 -10.11 3.43 -12.28
N VAL A 34 -11.11 3.33 -13.18
CA VAL A 34 -11.31 2.11 -14.00
C VAL A 34 -10.06 1.80 -14.83
N PHE A 35 -9.45 2.83 -15.41
CA PHE A 35 -8.21 2.68 -16.18
C PHE A 35 -7.03 2.21 -15.31
N LEU A 36 -6.86 2.78 -14.12
CA LEU A 36 -5.87 2.31 -13.14
C LEU A 36 -6.15 0.87 -12.70
N GLY A 37 -7.42 0.49 -12.52
CA GLY A 37 -7.84 -0.87 -12.24
C GLY A 37 -7.42 -1.85 -13.34
N LEU A 38 -7.65 -1.50 -14.61
CA LEU A 38 -7.22 -2.29 -15.77
C LEU A 38 -5.68 -2.39 -15.86
N LEU A 39 -4.95 -1.32 -15.55
CA LEU A 39 -3.48 -1.30 -15.52
C LEU A 39 -2.92 -2.26 -14.46
N LEU A 40 -3.53 -2.26 -13.28
CA LEU A 40 -3.09 -3.12 -12.18
C LEU A 40 -3.53 -4.57 -12.41
N LEU A 41 -4.71 -4.81 -13.02
CA LEU A 41 -5.12 -6.13 -13.48
C LEU A 41 -4.17 -6.67 -14.56
N SER A 42 -3.73 -5.85 -15.52
CA SER A 42 -2.74 -6.30 -16.51
C SER A 42 -1.40 -6.66 -15.87
N ARG A 43 -0.99 -5.92 -14.82
CA ARG A 43 0.18 -6.27 -14.01
C ARG A 43 -0.03 -7.53 -13.17
N PHE A 44 -1.24 -7.83 -12.71
CA PHE A 44 -1.55 -9.08 -12.00
C PHE A 44 -1.27 -10.32 -12.87
N TRP A 45 -1.60 -10.26 -14.15
CA TRP A 45 -1.30 -11.34 -15.10
C TRP A 45 0.19 -11.47 -15.42
N LEU A 46 0.97 -10.40 -15.27
CA LEU A 46 2.43 -10.39 -15.44
C LEU A 46 3.20 -10.79 -14.18
N ALA A 47 2.61 -10.57 -13.00
CA ALA A 47 3.18 -10.94 -11.73
C ALA A 47 3.36 -12.46 -11.67
N THR A 48 4.58 -12.90 -11.39
CA THR A 48 4.96 -14.32 -11.26
C THR A 48 4.97 -14.77 -9.81
N LEU A 49 5.12 -13.82 -8.87
CA LEU A 49 5.14 -14.08 -7.44
C LEU A 49 3.75 -13.88 -6.82
N TRP A 50 3.34 -14.81 -5.95
CA TRP A 50 2.06 -14.77 -5.24
C TRP A 50 1.84 -13.45 -4.47
N GLN A 51 2.88 -12.91 -3.88
CA GLN A 51 2.83 -11.67 -3.09
C GLN A 51 2.60 -10.43 -3.96
N GLU A 52 3.19 -10.38 -5.16
CA GLU A 52 2.94 -9.30 -6.12
C GLU A 52 1.51 -9.35 -6.64
N ARG A 53 1.01 -10.55 -6.93
CA ARG A 53 -0.39 -10.78 -7.31
C ARG A 53 -1.35 -10.31 -6.23
N LEU A 54 -1.12 -10.71 -4.98
CA LEU A 54 -1.96 -10.31 -3.87
C LEU A 54 -1.94 -8.78 -3.65
N MET A 55 -0.76 -8.15 -3.69
CA MET A 55 -0.63 -6.70 -3.52
C MET A 55 -1.37 -5.94 -4.63
N LEU A 56 -1.23 -6.40 -5.88
CA LEU A 56 -1.95 -5.83 -7.02
C LEU A 56 -3.46 -6.06 -6.90
N THR A 57 -3.92 -7.23 -6.45
CA THR A 57 -5.34 -7.50 -6.21
C THR A 57 -5.91 -6.61 -5.11
N LEU A 58 -5.18 -6.40 -4.01
CA LEU A 58 -5.63 -5.52 -2.93
C LEU A 58 -5.68 -4.05 -3.38
N MET A 59 -4.70 -3.59 -4.17
CA MET A 59 -4.71 -2.24 -4.74
C MET A 59 -5.84 -2.06 -5.76
N VAL A 60 -6.13 -3.07 -6.59
CA VAL A 60 -7.29 -3.05 -7.51
C VAL A 60 -8.60 -3.06 -6.74
N ALA A 61 -8.76 -3.94 -5.74
CA ALA A 61 -9.97 -4.03 -4.93
C ALA A 61 -10.24 -2.71 -4.19
N LEU A 62 -9.19 -2.09 -3.66
CA LEU A 62 -9.24 -0.75 -3.08
C LEU A 62 -9.71 0.28 -4.12
N LEU A 63 -9.06 0.37 -5.28
CA LEU A 63 -9.43 1.33 -6.32
C LEU A 63 -10.87 1.12 -6.80
N VAL A 64 -11.30 -0.12 -7.04
CA VAL A 64 -12.67 -0.46 -7.44
C VAL A 64 -13.68 -0.10 -6.36
N SER A 65 -13.36 -0.34 -5.08
CA SER A 65 -14.23 0.08 -3.97
C SER A 65 -14.39 1.60 -3.90
N LEU A 66 -13.33 2.36 -4.18
CA LEU A 66 -13.42 3.83 -4.24
C LEU A 66 -14.31 4.30 -5.40
N VAL A 67 -14.36 3.59 -6.53
CA VAL A 67 -15.27 3.91 -7.65
C VAL A 67 -16.71 3.64 -7.30
N LEU A 68 -17.00 2.41 -6.86
CA LEU A 68 -18.37 1.96 -6.63
C LEU A 68 -19.10 2.78 -5.56
N PHE A 69 -18.34 3.41 -4.65
CA PHE A 69 -18.91 4.18 -3.55
C PHE A 69 -18.55 5.68 -3.59
N SER A 70 -17.95 6.18 -4.69
CA SER A 70 -17.49 7.57 -4.87
C SER A 70 -18.58 8.64 -4.71
N GLU A 71 -19.84 8.30 -4.94
CA GLU A 71 -21.01 9.18 -4.74
C GLU A 71 -21.29 9.49 -3.25
N THR A 72 -20.73 8.71 -2.32
CA THR A 72 -20.97 8.86 -0.87
C THR A 72 -19.73 9.40 -0.15
N SER A 73 -19.89 10.52 0.57
CA SER A 73 -18.82 11.15 1.37
C SER A 73 -18.13 10.18 2.35
N THR A 74 -18.83 9.15 2.81
CA THR A 74 -18.33 8.10 3.69
C THR A 74 -17.28 7.20 3.02
N ALA A 75 -17.42 6.92 1.73
CA ALA A 75 -16.48 6.06 1.00
C ALA A 75 -15.09 6.68 0.88
N LEU A 76 -15.06 7.98 0.58
CA LEU A 76 -13.83 8.77 0.57
C LEU A 76 -13.18 8.78 1.97
N LYS A 77 -13.99 8.85 3.02
CA LYS A 77 -13.49 8.77 4.40
C LYS A 77 -12.94 7.39 4.78
N LEU A 78 -13.40 6.32 4.14
CA LEU A 78 -12.92 4.95 4.35
C LEU A 78 -11.60 4.65 3.63
N TYR A 79 -11.17 5.50 2.69
CA TYR A 79 -9.91 5.31 1.95
C TYR A 79 -8.70 5.01 2.85
N PRO A 80 -8.41 5.79 3.91
CA PRO A 80 -7.28 5.51 4.81
C PRO A 80 -7.40 4.16 5.52
N VAL A 81 -8.62 3.73 5.87
CA VAL A 81 -8.87 2.42 6.49
C VAL A 81 -8.45 1.32 5.54
N MET A 82 -8.92 1.38 4.29
CA MET A 82 -8.68 0.33 3.33
C MET A 82 -7.21 0.25 2.90
N ILE A 83 -6.52 1.39 2.79
CA ILE A 83 -5.05 1.42 2.58
C ILE A 83 -4.32 0.70 3.72
N ASN A 84 -4.63 1.05 4.97
CA ASN A 84 -3.96 0.45 6.13
C ASN A 84 -4.26 -1.06 6.22
N LEU A 85 -5.49 -1.50 5.98
CA LEU A 85 -5.84 -2.93 5.93
C LEU A 85 -5.12 -3.67 4.80
N SER A 86 -4.98 -3.05 3.63
CA SER A 86 -4.25 -3.63 2.49
C SER A 86 -2.77 -3.83 2.84
N LEU A 87 -2.14 -2.81 3.42
CA LEU A 87 -0.74 -2.87 3.87
C LEU A 87 -0.57 -3.90 4.99
N PHE A 88 -1.46 -3.92 5.99
CA PHE A 88 -1.49 -4.92 7.03
C PHE A 88 -1.49 -6.34 6.45
N THR A 89 -2.42 -6.60 5.52
CA THR A 89 -2.57 -7.91 4.88
C THR A 89 -1.30 -8.33 4.15
N VAL A 90 -0.70 -7.41 3.38
CA VAL A 90 0.57 -7.68 2.68
C VAL A 90 1.69 -8.02 3.66
N PHE A 91 1.84 -7.24 4.73
CA PHE A 91 2.88 -7.46 5.72
C PHE A 91 2.69 -8.79 6.46
N VAL A 92 1.47 -9.09 6.92
CA VAL A 92 1.15 -10.35 7.61
C VAL A 92 1.33 -11.57 6.70
N MET A 93 0.87 -11.50 5.46
CA MET A 93 1.06 -12.60 4.52
C MET A 93 2.54 -12.80 4.18
N SER A 94 3.34 -11.73 4.15
CA SER A 94 4.78 -11.86 3.93
C SER A 94 5.51 -12.59 5.05
N LEU A 95 4.99 -12.58 6.29
CA LEU A 95 5.56 -13.36 7.39
C LEU A 95 5.47 -14.86 7.15
N HIS A 96 4.46 -15.33 6.41
CA HIS A 96 4.31 -16.76 6.09
C HIS A 96 5.08 -17.18 4.83
N ALA A 97 5.62 -16.20 4.09
CA ALA A 97 6.41 -16.47 2.91
C ALA A 97 7.87 -16.75 3.25
N LYS A 98 8.63 -17.19 2.23
CA LYS A 98 10.07 -17.46 2.32
C LYS A 98 10.84 -16.23 2.81
N GLU A 99 10.44 -15.04 2.35
CA GLU A 99 11.05 -13.76 2.70
C GLU A 99 9.95 -12.75 3.07
N SER A 100 10.17 -12.02 4.16
CA SER A 100 9.27 -10.94 4.60
C SER A 100 9.41 -9.68 3.73
N VAL A 101 8.41 -8.78 3.74
CA VAL A 101 8.50 -7.52 2.96
C VAL A 101 9.74 -6.72 3.35
N ILE A 102 10.02 -6.56 4.64
CA ILE A 102 11.16 -5.79 5.11
C ILE A 102 12.48 -6.48 4.76
N GLU A 103 12.51 -7.82 4.75
CA GLU A 103 13.68 -8.59 4.31
C GLU A 103 13.99 -8.34 2.83
N LYS A 104 12.97 -8.39 1.97
CA LYS A 104 13.15 -8.08 0.53
C LYS A 104 13.68 -6.67 0.33
N LEU A 105 13.15 -5.69 1.06
CA LEU A 105 13.63 -4.31 1.01
C LEU A 105 15.07 -4.17 1.52
N ALA A 106 15.45 -4.95 2.54
CA ALA A 106 16.82 -4.99 3.03
C ALA A 106 17.78 -5.60 2.00
N LYS A 107 17.40 -6.71 1.35
CA LYS A 107 18.18 -7.41 0.32
C LYS A 107 18.44 -6.58 -0.94
N LEU A 108 17.61 -5.58 -1.23
CA LEU A 108 17.89 -4.61 -2.31
C LEU A 108 19.15 -3.78 -2.06
N ARG A 109 19.51 -3.55 -0.78
CA ARG A 109 20.73 -2.82 -0.40
C ARG A 109 21.86 -3.75 0.02
N GLU A 110 21.52 -4.87 0.64
CA GLU A 110 22.46 -5.82 1.23
C GLU A 110 22.03 -7.25 0.83
N PRO A 111 22.44 -7.73 -0.36
CA PRO A 111 21.96 -8.99 -0.93
C PRO A 111 22.21 -10.21 -0.03
N ASP A 112 23.38 -10.27 0.59
CA ASP A 112 23.81 -11.37 1.47
C ASP A 112 23.50 -11.05 2.94
N LEU A 113 22.20 -10.88 3.24
CA LEU A 113 21.74 -10.57 4.59
C LEU A 113 22.02 -11.74 5.55
N PRO A 114 22.74 -11.54 6.67
CA PRO A 114 23.04 -12.61 7.62
C PRO A 114 21.77 -13.10 8.33
N ALA A 115 21.83 -14.32 8.90
CA ALA A 115 20.68 -14.95 9.56
C ALA A 115 20.05 -14.08 10.67
N GLU A 116 20.87 -13.35 11.43
CA GLU A 116 20.40 -12.39 12.44
C GLU A 116 19.65 -11.21 11.82
N GLY A 117 20.11 -10.71 10.67
CA GLY A 117 19.42 -9.68 9.89
C GLY A 117 18.07 -10.17 9.37
N ILE A 118 17.99 -11.42 8.94
CA ILE A 118 16.72 -12.05 8.54
C ILE A 118 15.75 -12.12 9.74
N ALA A 119 16.20 -12.56 10.91
CA ALA A 119 15.37 -12.61 12.11
C ALA A 119 14.89 -11.20 12.55
N TYR A 120 15.77 -10.20 12.47
CA TYR A 120 15.44 -8.80 12.76
C TYR A 120 14.38 -8.25 11.79
N THR A 121 14.54 -8.45 10.48
CA THR A 121 13.58 -7.95 9.48
C THR A 121 12.20 -8.58 9.61
N ARG A 122 12.10 -9.84 10.07
CA ARG A 122 10.82 -10.46 10.43
C ARG A 122 10.16 -9.78 11.64
N LYS A 123 10.90 -9.47 12.70
CA LYS A 123 10.39 -8.71 13.86
C LYS A 123 9.90 -7.32 13.46
N VAL A 124 10.65 -6.63 12.61
CA VAL A 124 10.26 -5.32 12.07
C VAL A 124 8.99 -5.44 11.22
N THR A 125 8.86 -6.51 10.41
CA THR A 125 7.63 -6.77 9.64
C THR A 125 6.42 -6.96 10.56
N ILE A 126 6.56 -7.69 11.68
CA ILE A 126 5.49 -7.83 12.69
C ILE A 126 5.11 -6.46 13.28
N ALA A 127 6.10 -5.64 13.63
CA ALA A 127 5.84 -4.32 14.19
C ALA A 127 5.07 -3.42 13.21
N TRP A 128 5.41 -3.45 11.92
CA TRP A 128 4.65 -2.77 10.86
C TRP A 128 3.24 -3.34 10.69
N SER A 129 3.05 -4.66 10.76
CA SER A 129 1.71 -5.25 10.76
C SER A 129 0.86 -4.70 11.89
N VAL A 130 1.35 -4.75 13.13
CA VAL A 130 0.63 -4.22 14.29
C VAL A 130 0.30 -2.74 14.12
N PHE A 131 1.27 -1.95 13.63
CA PHE A 131 1.07 -0.54 13.33
C PHE A 131 -0.08 -0.32 12.34
N PHE A 132 -0.06 -0.99 11.17
CA PHE A 132 -1.10 -0.82 10.16
C PHE A 132 -2.47 -1.27 10.64
N LEU A 133 -2.55 -2.33 11.45
CA LEU A 133 -3.82 -2.76 12.04
C LEU A 133 -4.39 -1.70 12.97
N LEU A 134 -3.58 -1.17 13.90
CA LEU A 134 -4.02 -0.12 14.82
C LEU A 134 -4.43 1.15 14.06
N ASN A 135 -3.66 1.52 13.03
CA ASN A 135 -3.95 2.70 12.24
C ASN A 135 -5.25 2.54 11.43
N ALA A 136 -5.50 1.35 10.87
CA ALA A 136 -6.78 1.02 10.24
C ALA A 136 -7.95 1.12 11.22
N THR A 137 -7.80 0.58 12.43
CA THR A 137 -8.83 0.63 13.47
C THR A 137 -9.14 2.07 13.87
N ILE A 138 -8.13 2.90 14.14
CA ILE A 138 -8.34 4.30 14.52
C ILE A 138 -8.95 5.09 13.36
N ALA A 139 -8.44 4.89 12.14
CA ALA A 139 -9.03 5.49 10.94
C ALA A 139 -10.51 5.12 10.82
N PHE A 140 -10.87 3.85 11.01
CA PHE A 140 -12.27 3.39 10.96
C PHE A 140 -13.12 4.07 12.04
N ILE A 141 -12.63 4.16 13.27
CA ILE A 141 -13.33 4.86 14.36
C ILE A 141 -13.59 6.32 13.98
N THR A 142 -12.59 7.00 13.38
CA THR A 142 -12.74 8.40 12.99
C THR A 142 -13.79 8.63 11.90
N VAL A 143 -14.11 7.62 11.08
CA VAL A 143 -15.16 7.71 10.05
C VAL A 143 -16.55 7.73 10.66
N PHE A 144 -16.84 6.81 11.59
CA PHE A 144 -18.19 6.54 12.06
C PHE A 144 -18.53 7.19 13.41
N PHE A 145 -17.53 7.51 14.22
CA PHE A 145 -17.74 7.93 15.61
C PHE A 145 -17.17 9.32 15.93
N MET A 146 -16.52 9.99 14.97
CA MET A 146 -15.90 11.30 15.20
C MET A 146 -16.33 12.35 14.17
N SER A 147 -16.05 13.62 14.46
CA SER A 147 -16.34 14.72 13.54
C SER A 147 -15.45 14.68 12.30
N SER A 148 -15.88 15.31 11.20
CA SER A 148 -15.08 15.44 9.99
C SER A 148 -13.72 16.14 10.25
N GLN A 149 -13.65 17.07 11.21
CA GLN A 149 -12.36 17.71 11.56
C GLN A 149 -11.41 16.73 12.24
N ALA A 150 -11.93 15.90 13.17
CA ALA A 150 -11.13 14.87 13.83
C ALA A 150 -10.63 13.82 12.82
N TRP A 151 -11.48 13.39 11.89
CA TRP A 151 -11.09 12.51 10.79
C TRP A 151 -9.98 13.13 9.93
N MET A 152 -10.11 14.41 9.56
CA MET A 152 -9.13 15.12 8.73
C MET A 152 -7.80 15.29 9.47
N LEU A 153 -7.83 15.64 10.75
CA LEU A 153 -6.63 15.79 11.57
C LEU A 153 -5.89 14.46 11.70
N TYR A 154 -6.61 13.38 12.02
CA TYR A 154 -6.00 12.08 12.19
C TYR A 154 -5.44 11.53 10.87
N ASN A 155 -6.28 11.41 9.85
CA ASN A 155 -5.92 10.77 8.59
C ASN A 155 -5.08 11.67 7.67
N GLY A 156 -5.15 12.99 7.86
CA GLY A 156 -4.40 13.97 7.07
C GLY A 156 -3.06 14.39 7.69
N VAL A 157 -2.87 14.24 9.00
CA VAL A 157 -1.64 14.69 9.69
C VAL A 157 -1.09 13.61 10.61
N ILE A 158 -1.86 13.19 11.63
CA ILE A 158 -1.35 12.32 12.71
C ILE A 158 -0.86 10.98 12.15
N ALA A 159 -1.61 10.36 11.24
CA ALA A 159 -1.23 9.09 10.63
C ALA A 159 0.13 9.17 9.91
N TYR A 160 0.40 10.28 9.21
CA TYR A 160 1.68 10.50 8.52
C TYR A 160 2.83 10.74 9.49
N VAL A 161 2.59 11.50 10.57
CA VAL A 161 3.57 11.67 11.65
C VAL A 161 3.91 10.34 12.30
N LEU A 162 2.91 9.52 12.60
CA LEU A 162 3.10 8.18 13.16
C LEU A 162 3.90 7.27 12.21
N ILE A 163 3.63 7.32 10.90
CA ILE A 163 4.41 6.59 9.89
C ILE A 163 5.86 7.07 9.89
N ALA A 164 6.09 8.39 9.90
CA ALA A 164 7.43 8.96 9.93
C ALA A 164 8.20 8.53 11.19
N VAL A 165 7.57 8.59 12.36
CA VAL A 165 8.13 8.11 13.62
C VAL A 165 8.47 6.62 13.54
N MET A 166 7.57 5.80 13.00
CA MET A 166 7.81 4.36 12.84
C MET A 166 9.05 4.08 11.99
N PHE A 167 9.20 4.77 10.86
CA PHE A 167 10.42 4.69 10.04
C PHE A 167 11.66 5.19 10.77
N SER A 168 11.58 6.32 11.47
CA SER A 168 12.72 6.87 12.22
C SER A 168 13.18 5.94 13.33
N VAL A 169 12.24 5.35 14.09
CA VAL A 169 12.55 4.40 15.16
C VAL A 169 13.17 3.13 14.58
N GLU A 170 12.62 2.57 13.51
CA GLU A 170 13.21 1.41 12.83
C GLU A 170 14.63 1.69 12.35
N TRP A 171 14.84 2.85 11.74
CA TRP A 171 16.15 3.26 11.25
C TRP A 171 17.16 3.43 12.38
N LEU A 172 16.78 4.10 13.48
CA LEU A 172 17.64 4.27 14.65
C LEU A 172 18.02 2.93 15.28
N ILE A 173 17.07 2.00 15.42
CA ILE A 173 17.35 0.65 15.93
C ILE A 173 18.31 -0.07 14.99
N ARG A 174 18.09 0.01 13.67
CA ARG A 174 18.97 -0.62 12.68
C ARG A 174 20.41 -0.07 12.74
N GLN A 175 20.57 1.25 12.93
CA GLN A 175 21.89 1.86 13.12
C GLN A 175 22.58 1.36 14.39
N ARG A 176 21.82 1.14 15.47
CA ARG A 176 22.37 0.66 16.74
C ARG A 176 22.79 -0.81 16.66
N VAL A 177 21.97 -1.65 16.04
CA VAL A 177 22.26 -3.08 15.85
C VAL A 177 23.45 -3.29 14.91
N ARG A 178 23.63 -2.45 13.88
CA ARG A 178 24.80 -2.52 12.97
C ARG A 178 26.12 -2.06 13.60
N ARG A 179 26.07 -1.33 14.70
CA ARG A 179 27.27 -0.84 15.41
C ARG A 179 27.76 -1.80 16.49
N GLN A 180 26.96 -2.79 16.85
CA GLN A 180 27.31 -3.88 17.76
C GLN A 180 27.84 -5.05 16.94
#